data_AF-A0A9X7R399-F1
#
_entry.id   AF-A0A9X7R399-F1
#
_cell.length_a   1.000
_cell.length_b   1.000
_cell.length_c   1.000
_cell.angle_alpha   90.00
_cell.angle_beta   90.00
_cell.angle_gamma   90.00
#
_symmetry.space_group_name_H-M   'P 1'
#
loop_
_entity.id
_entity.type
_entity.pdbx_description
1 polymer ?
#
loop_
_entity_poly.entity_id
_entity_poly.type
_entity_poly.pdbx_seq_one_letter_code
_entity_poly.pdbx_strand_id
1 'polypeptide(L)'
;MNFTAPSLLHLKDDISNLSLQDAADCRHQALCNMLTFLAGISDHGNPSTDVLAGTFACLEYLAKDSAQLYAAAEARSRAQAQAQARA
;
A
#
# COMPACT_ATOMS: atom_id res chain seq x y z
N MET A 1 10.36 -18.99 22.46
CA MET A 1 10.88 -18.43 21.20
C MET A 1 10.48 -16.97 21.15
N ASN A 2 11.45 -16.04 21.27
CA ASN A 2 11.17 -14.61 21.16
C ASN A 2 11.21 -14.22 19.69
N PHE A 3 10.07 -13.82 19.13
CA PHE A 3 10.03 -13.14 17.85
C PHE A 3 10.56 -11.71 18.06
N THR A 4 11.84 -11.51 17.78
CA THR A 4 12.36 -10.18 17.51
C THR A 4 11.66 -9.67 16.26
N ALA A 5 10.81 -8.65 16.43
CA ALA A 5 10.28 -7.88 15.31
C ALA A 5 11.45 -7.53 14.38
N PRO A 6 11.34 -7.77 13.06
CA PRO A 6 12.38 -7.34 12.14
C PRO A 6 12.55 -5.84 12.37
N SER A 7 13.76 -5.45 12.76
CA SER A 7 14.15 -4.05 12.85
C SER A 7 13.81 -3.43 11.50
N LEU A 8 12.70 -2.70 11.43
CA LEU A 8 12.36 -1.88 10.29
C LEU A 8 13.62 -1.10 10.02
N LEU A 9 14.26 -1.38 8.88
CA LEU A 9 15.43 -0.67 8.40
C LEU A 9 15.20 0.79 8.75
N HIS A 10 16.08 1.35 9.58
CA HIS A 10 16.11 2.77 9.83
C HIS A 10 16.24 3.45 8.47
N LEU A 11 15.11 3.76 7.84
CA LEU A 11 14.98 4.60 6.67
C LEU A 11 15.29 6.00 7.16
N LYS A 12 16.59 6.22 7.32
CA LYS A 12 17.24 7.50 7.59
C LYS A 12 17.41 8.30 6.29
N ASP A 13 16.57 8.00 5.30
CA ASP A 13 16.43 8.74 4.08
C ASP A 13 15.11 9.50 4.20
N ASP A 14 15.17 10.82 4.07
CA ASP A 14 13.99 11.65 3.90
C ASP A 14 13.03 10.93 2.96
N ILE A 15 11.86 10.52 3.47
CA ILE A 15 10.84 9.84 2.67
C ILE A 15 10.57 10.75 1.47
N SER A 16 11.09 10.40 0.30
CA SER A 16 11.03 11.26 -0.87
C SER A 16 9.64 11.14 -1.51
N ASN A 17 9.27 12.11 -2.35
CA ASN A 17 8.03 11.97 -3.14
C ASN A 17 8.04 10.70 -3.97
N LEU A 18 9.22 10.34 -4.52
CA LEU A 18 9.41 9.13 -5.28
C LEU A 18 9.18 7.88 -4.42
N SER A 19 9.69 7.84 -3.18
CA SER A 19 9.48 6.67 -2.31
C SER A 19 8.03 6.51 -1.86
N LEU A 20 7.27 7.60 -1.70
CA LEU A 20 5.82 7.53 -1.46
C LEU A 20 5.07 6.99 -2.68
N GLN A 21 5.43 7.46 -3.88
CA GLN A 21 4.81 7.02 -5.13
C GLN A 21 5.08 5.54 -5.39
N ASP A 22 6.33 5.10 -5.22
CA ASP A 22 6.74 3.69 -5.39
C ASP A 22 6.04 2.79 -4.36
N ALA A 23 5.95 3.25 -3.11
CA ALA A 23 5.23 2.53 -2.08
C ALA A 23 3.74 2.38 -2.40
N ALA A 24 3.09 3.46 -2.85
CA ALA A 24 1.69 3.46 -3.28
C ALA A 24 1.46 2.48 -4.42
N ASP A 25 2.32 2.53 -5.44
CA ASP A 25 2.25 1.68 -6.61
C ASP A 25 2.43 0.21 -6.26
N CYS A 26 3.40 -0.13 -5.40
CA CYS A 26 3.57 -1.49 -4.91
C CYS A 26 2.30 -2.07 -4.27
N ARG A 27 1.60 -1.28 -3.44
CA ARG A 27 0.37 -1.73 -2.75
C ARG A 27 -0.80 -1.84 -3.71
N HIS A 28 -0.92 -0.90 -4.64
CA HIS A 28 -1.93 -0.95 -5.68
C HIS A 28 -1.73 -2.16 -6.60
N GLN A 29 -0.50 -2.44 -7.03
CA GLN A 29 -0.19 -3.63 -7.81
C GLN A 29 -0.47 -4.92 -7.02
N ALA A 30 -0.10 -4.98 -5.74
CA ALA A 30 -0.42 -6.13 -4.89
C ALA A 30 -1.94 -6.39 -4.80
N LEU A 31 -2.74 -5.33 -4.66
CA LEU A 31 -4.20 -5.41 -4.70
C LEU A 31 -4.69 -5.96 -6.04
N CYS A 32 -4.25 -5.38 -7.16
CA CYS A 32 -4.65 -5.81 -8.51
C CYS A 32 -4.26 -7.28 -8.79
N ASN A 33 -3.07 -7.69 -8.38
CA ASN A 33 -2.60 -9.07 -8.51
C ASN A 33 -3.46 -10.03 -7.70
N MET A 34 -3.82 -9.67 -6.46
CA MET A 34 -4.69 -10.50 -5.63
C MET A 34 -6.10 -10.60 -6.20
N LEU A 35 -6.67 -9.49 -6.69
CA LEU A 35 -7.97 -9.49 -7.36
C LEU A 35 -7.97 -10.36 -8.62
N THR A 36 -6.91 -10.27 -9.43
CA THR A 36 -6.73 -11.10 -10.63
C THR A 36 -6.60 -12.57 -10.27
N PHE A 37 -5.81 -12.88 -9.25
CA PHE A 37 -5.65 -14.24 -8.73
C PHE A 37 -6.99 -14.82 -8.27
N LEU A 38 -7.75 -14.07 -7.46
CA LEU A 38 -9.07 -14.49 -6.99
C LEU A 38 -10.05 -14.68 -8.15
N ALA A 39 -10.10 -13.74 -9.11
CA ALA A 39 -10.98 -13.85 -10.27
C ALA A 39 -10.62 -15.03 -11.21
N GLY A 40 -9.36 -15.46 -11.20
CA GLY A 40 -8.86 -16.56 -12.04
C GLY A 40 -9.12 -17.97 -11.46
N ILE A 41 -9.58 -18.08 -10.22
CA ILE A 41 -9.89 -19.37 -9.59
C ILE A 41 -11.30 -19.80 -10.00
N SER A 42 -11.42 -20.94 -10.68
CA SER A 42 -12.70 -21.48 -11.14
C SER A 42 -13.58 -22.04 -10.02
N ASP A 43 -12.96 -22.52 -8.95
CA ASP A 43 -13.62 -23.03 -7.75
C ASP A 43 -12.81 -22.65 -6.50
N HIS A 44 -13.39 -21.79 -5.66
CA HIS A 44 -12.79 -21.39 -4.39
C HIS A 44 -13.00 -22.41 -3.27
N GLY A 45 -13.71 -23.51 -3.55
CA GLY A 45 -14.20 -24.44 -2.56
C GLY A 45 -15.30 -23.80 -1.71
N ASN A 46 -15.26 -24.06 -0.40
CA ASN A 46 -16.22 -23.51 0.55
C ASN A 46 -15.49 -22.77 1.69
N PRO A 47 -14.87 -21.61 1.42
CA PRO A 47 -14.17 -20.84 2.43
C PRO A 47 -15.15 -20.40 3.52
N SER A 48 -14.71 -20.45 4.79
CA SER A 48 -15.53 -19.94 5.89
C SER A 48 -15.72 -18.43 5.76
N THR A 49 -16.79 -17.92 6.38
CA THR A 49 -17.06 -16.47 6.44
C THR A 49 -15.88 -15.70 7.02
N ASP A 50 -15.17 -16.24 8.02
CA ASP A 50 -14.01 -15.59 8.64
C ASP A 50 -12.83 -15.46 7.66
N VAL A 51 -12.61 -16.47 6.81
CA VAL A 51 -11.56 -16.42 5.77
C VAL A 51 -11.90 -15.38 4.72
N LEU A 52 -13.16 -15.31 4.27
CA LEU A 52 -13.60 -14.28 3.34
C LEU A 52 -13.49 -12.88 3.94
N ALA A 53 -13.93 -12.69 5.18
CA ALA A 53 -13.84 -11.42 5.88
C ALA A 53 -12.38 -10.96 6.02
N GLY A 54 -11.48 -11.85 6.44
CA GLY A 54 -10.05 -11.55 6.51
C GLY A 54 -9.44 -11.20 5.15
N THR A 55 -9.83 -11.93 4.10
CA THR A 55 -9.37 -11.67 2.73
C THR A 55 -9.82 -10.28 2.28
N PHE A 56 -11.10 -9.94 2.43
CA PHE A 56 -11.62 -8.63 2.05
C PHE A 56 -11.02 -7.49 2.89
N ALA A 57 -10.77 -7.71 4.18
CA ALA A 57 -10.10 -6.73 5.02
C ALA A 57 -8.67 -6.44 4.54
N CYS A 58 -7.92 -7.46 4.11
CA CYS A 58 -6.59 -7.28 3.51
C CYS A 58 -6.65 -6.48 2.18
N LEU A 59 -7.63 -6.78 1.32
CA LEU A 59 -7.82 -6.04 0.07
C LEU A 59 -8.20 -4.58 0.34
N GLU A 60 -9.09 -4.34 1.29
CA GLU A 60 -9.50 -3.00 1.72
C GLU A 60 -8.31 -2.22 2.30
N TYR A 61 -7.45 -2.86 3.09
CA TYR A 61 -6.24 -2.27 3.61
C TYR A 61 -5.30 -1.82 2.47
N LEU A 62 -5.00 -2.69 1.50
CA LEU A 62 -4.14 -2.35 0.36
C LEU A 62 -4.71 -1.18 -0.46
N ALA A 63 -6.03 -1.15 -0.66
CA ALA A 63 -6.72 -0.06 -1.35
C ALA A 63 -6.61 1.27 -0.60
N LYS A 64 -6.87 1.27 0.71
CA LYS A 64 -6.79 2.48 1.54
C LYS A 64 -5.36 2.98 1.67
N ASP A 65 -4.41 2.09 1.90
CA ASP A 65 -3.00 2.44 2.13
C ASP A 65 -2.37 3.01 0.85
N SER A 66 -2.62 2.39 -0.32
CA SER A 66 -2.16 2.95 -1.61
C SER A 66 -2.76 4.34 -1.89
N ALA A 67 -4.06 4.53 -1.66
CA ALA A 67 -4.71 5.83 -1.84
C ALA A 67 -4.12 6.91 -0.92
N GLN A 68 -3.86 6.58 0.35
CA GLN A 68 -3.24 7.49 1.31
C GLN A 68 -1.82 7.88 0.88
N LEU A 69 -1.04 6.92 0.38
CA LEU A 69 0.33 7.18 -0.08
C LEU A 69 0.36 8.04 -1.35
N TYR A 70 -0.53 7.82 -2.32
CA TYR A 70 -0.68 8.70 -3.48
C TYR A 70 -1.07 10.12 -3.07
N ALA A 71 -2.03 10.27 -2.15
CA ALA A 71 -2.44 11.58 -1.65
C ALA A 71 -1.28 12.30 -0.91
N ALA A 72 -0.50 11.56 -0.13
CA ALA A 72 0.67 12.09 0.56
C ALA A 72 1.77 12.55 -0.42
N ALA A 73 2.05 11.77 -1.45
CA ALA A 73 2.99 12.14 -2.52
C ALA A 73 2.53 13.41 -3.26
N GLU A 74 1.24 13.49 -3.61
CA GLU A 74 0.69 14.66 -4.29
C GLU A 74 0.74 15.92 -3.41
N ALA A 75 0.34 15.80 -2.13
CA ALA A 75 0.38 16.91 -1.17
C ALA A 75 1.80 17.46 -1.01
N ARG A 76 2.79 16.59 -0.91
CA ARG A 76 4.19 16.99 -0.77
C ARG A 76 4.76 17.57 -2.06
N SER A 77 4.42 17.03 -3.23
CA SER A 77 4.78 17.62 -4.53
C SER A 77 4.24 19.05 -4.66
N ARG A 78 2.97 19.28 -4.29
CA ARG A 78 2.37 20.63 -4.25
C ARG A 78 3.10 21.57 -3.29
N ALA A 79 3.44 21.10 -2.10
CA ALA A 79 4.17 21.90 -1.10
C ALA A 79 5.56 22.32 -1.62
N GLN A 80 6.27 21.43 -2.31
CA GLN A 80 7.57 21.74 -2.92
C GLN A 80 7.46 22.78 -4.03
N ALA A 81 6.46 22.65 -4.92
CA ALA A 81 6.23 23.63 -5.98
C ALA A 81 5.91 25.03 -5.43
N GLN A 82 5.12 25.11 -4.35
CA GLN A 82 4.81 26.38 -3.68
C GLN A 82 6.03 27.01 -3.00
N ALA A 83 6.90 26.19 -2.41
CA ALA A 83 8.14 26.68 -1.80
C ALA A 83 9.11 27.24 -2.85
N GLN A 84 9.21 26.59 -4.01
CA GLN A 84 10.03 27.06 -5.14
C GLN A 84 9.50 28.35 -5.77
N ALA A 85 8.17 28.53 -5.83
CA ALA A 85 7.57 29.75 -6.36
C ALA A 85 7.69 30.99 -5.44
N ARG A 86 8.08 30.78 -4.17
CA ARG A 86 8.25 31.83 -3.15
C ARG A 86 9.72 32.21 -2.91
N ALA A 87 10.65 31.44 -3.47
CA ALA A 87 12.09 31.67 -3.40
C ALA A 87 12.56 32.45 -4.62
#